data_AF-A0A317U6E6-F1
#
_entry.id   AF-A0A317U6E6-F1
#
_cell.length_a   1.000
_cell.length_b   1.000
_cell.length_c   1.000
_cell.angle_alpha   90.00
_cell.angle_beta   90.00
_cell.angle_gamma   90.00
#
_symmetry.space_group_name_H-M   'P 1'
#
loop_
_entity.id
_entity.type
_entity.pdbx_description
1 polymer ?
#
loop_
_entity_poly.entity_id
_entity_poly.type
_entity_poly.pdbx_seq_one_letter_code
_entity_poly.pdbx_strand_id
1 'polypeptide(L)'
;MHRFMNKVLCNILFLVSASVFASPIEINLAPHQSTILTNTNNQKIFMLCEVHAVSSAKSQISIQIIHGKGTFNGTTFKQGDFLVSTLSNLQQIPVLAEAGTQAQVNNLGAYPIRAICNSNN
;
A
#
# COMPACT_ATOMS: atom_id res chain seq x y z
N MET A 1 -32.14 -50.35 36.44
CA MET A 1 -33.08 -49.27 36.10
C MET A 1 -32.40 -48.27 35.18
N HIS A 2 -32.92 -48.13 33.97
CA HIS A 2 -32.48 -47.21 32.92
C HIS A 2 -32.48 -45.74 33.38
N ARG A 3 -31.46 -44.97 32.99
CA ARG A 3 -31.60 -43.74 32.19
C ARG A 3 -30.22 -43.11 31.90
N PHE A 4 -29.56 -43.70 30.91
CA PHE A 4 -28.59 -43.03 30.03
C PHE A 4 -29.33 -42.02 29.15
N MET A 5 -28.57 -41.05 28.63
CA MET A 5 -28.94 -40.06 27.62
C MET A 5 -29.92 -38.97 28.10
N ASN A 6 -29.45 -37.73 28.10
CA ASN A 6 -29.71 -36.80 26.99
C ASN A 6 -29.55 -35.35 27.46
N LYS A 7 -28.32 -34.81 27.50
CA LYS A 7 -28.08 -33.36 27.51
C LYS A 7 -26.82 -33.04 26.68
N VAL A 8 -26.81 -33.53 25.43
CA VAL A 8 -25.94 -33.03 24.36
C VAL A 8 -26.74 -31.97 23.62
N LEU A 9 -26.69 -30.71 24.07
CA LEU A 9 -27.23 -29.50 23.40
C LEU A 9 -26.83 -28.34 24.32
N CYS A 10 -26.05 -27.33 23.97
CA CYS A 10 -25.80 -26.67 22.70
C CYS A 10 -24.38 -26.06 22.77
N ASN A 11 -23.40 -26.66 22.12
CA ASN A 11 -22.15 -25.96 21.77
C ASN A 11 -22.41 -25.24 20.44
N ILE A 12 -23.11 -24.10 20.49
CA ILE A 12 -23.17 -23.20 19.33
C ILE A 12 -21.91 -22.35 19.39
N LEU A 13 -20.89 -22.86 18.71
CA LEU A 13 -19.70 -22.15 18.32
C LEU A 13 -20.13 -20.97 17.42
N PHE A 14 -20.34 -19.79 17.99
CA PHE A 14 -20.36 -18.55 17.22
C PHE A 14 -18.92 -18.24 16.81
N LEU A 15 -18.42 -18.95 15.79
CA LEU A 15 -17.29 -18.51 14.99
C LEU A 15 -17.77 -17.31 14.17
N VAL A 16 -17.80 -16.15 14.82
CA VAL A 16 -17.90 -14.87 14.10
C VAL A 16 -16.54 -14.70 13.43
N SER A 17 -16.42 -15.20 12.21
CA SER A 17 -15.30 -14.90 11.33
C SER A 17 -15.35 -13.41 11.03
N ALA A 18 -14.66 -12.62 11.86
CA ALA A 18 -14.40 -11.23 11.58
C ALA A 18 -13.56 -11.17 10.31
N SER A 19 -14.20 -10.87 9.19
CA SER A 19 -13.53 -10.53 7.95
C SER A 19 -12.70 -9.27 8.20
N VAL A 20 -11.39 -9.44 8.37
CA VAL A 20 -10.43 -8.36 8.50
C VAL A 20 -10.24 -7.75 7.11
N PHE A 21 -11.12 -6.84 6.72
CA PHE A 21 -10.90 -6.03 5.52
C PHE A 21 -9.78 -5.04 5.85
N ALA A 22 -8.63 -5.20 5.20
CA ALA A 22 -7.55 -4.23 5.30
C ALA A 22 -8.04 -2.88 4.75
N SER A 23 -7.97 -1.83 5.57
CA SER A 23 -8.33 -0.47 5.14
C SER A 23 -7.31 0.05 4.11
N PRO A 24 -7.76 0.83 3.11
CA PRO A 24 -6.86 1.49 2.18
C PRO A 24 -5.81 2.32 2.90
N ILE A 25 -4.58 2.32 2.39
CA ILE A 25 -3.50 3.19 2.86
C ILE A 25 -3.54 4.46 2.03
N GLU A 26 -3.66 5.60 2.69
CA GLU A 26 -3.59 6.90 2.02
C GLU A 26 -2.23 7.55 2.20
N ILE A 27 -1.64 7.98 1.08
CA ILE A 27 -0.35 8.65 1.04
C ILE A 27 -0.57 10.05 0.49
N ASN A 28 -0.23 11.07 1.27
CA ASN A 28 -0.34 12.46 0.87
C ASN A 28 1.06 13.03 0.63
N LEU A 29 1.31 13.47 -0.60
CA LEU A 29 2.57 14.08 -1.01
C LEU A 29 2.35 15.58 -1.21
N ALA A 30 2.75 16.38 -0.22
CA ALA A 30 2.68 17.83 -0.30
C ALA A 30 3.61 18.38 -1.41
N PRO A 31 3.28 19.52 -2.04
CA PRO A 31 4.12 20.12 -3.07
C PRO A 31 5.55 20.36 -2.60
N HIS A 32 6.53 20.00 -3.43
CA HIS A 32 7.97 20.21 -3.16
C HIS A 32 8.46 19.60 -1.84
N GLN A 33 7.74 18.62 -1.29
CA GLN A 33 8.11 17.91 -0.07
C GLN A 33 8.43 16.44 -0.34
N SER A 34 9.39 15.96 0.43
CA SER A 34 9.79 14.56 0.47
C SER A 34 9.08 13.83 1.59
N THR A 35 8.63 12.61 1.30
CA THR A 35 8.03 11.69 2.25
C THR A 35 8.78 10.36 2.17
N ILE A 36 9.12 9.80 3.33
CA ILE A 36 9.74 8.47 3.40
C ILE A 36 8.62 7.45 3.57
N LEU A 37 8.53 6.52 2.62
CA LEU A 37 7.64 5.39 2.67
C LEU A 37 8.44 4.15 3.05
N THR A 38 7.97 3.44 4.07
CA THR A 38 8.62 2.23 4.59
C THR A 38 7.64 1.09 4.57
N ASN A 39 8.02 -0.05 4.00
CA ASN A 39 7.31 -1.30 4.28
C ASN A 39 7.72 -1.81 5.67
N THR A 40 6.92 -1.48 6.68
CA THR A 40 7.11 -1.91 8.07
C THR A 40 6.64 -3.35 8.31
N ASN A 41 5.99 -3.99 7.34
CA ASN A 41 5.60 -5.38 7.45
C ASN A 41 6.82 -6.29 7.36
N ASN A 42 6.77 -7.41 8.07
CA ASN A 42 7.80 -8.46 8.00
C ASN A 42 7.73 -9.28 6.70
N GLN A 43 6.81 -8.94 5.79
CA GLN A 43 6.58 -9.61 4.52
C GLN A 43 6.61 -8.61 3.38
N LYS A 44 6.86 -9.13 2.17
CA LYS A 44 6.70 -8.37 0.94
C LYS A 44 5.23 -7.95 0.78
N ILE A 45 5.02 -6.68 0.45
CA ILE A 45 3.68 -6.17 0.15
C ILE A 45 3.49 -6.01 -1.36
N PHE A 46 2.26 -6.23 -1.81
CA PHE A 46 1.79 -5.89 -3.13
C PHE A 46 0.58 -4.97 -3.02
N MET A 47 0.69 -3.78 -3.61
CA MET A 47 -0.36 -2.78 -3.55
C MET A 47 -0.67 -2.26 -4.94
N LEU A 48 -1.94 -1.93 -5.17
CA LEU A 48 -2.36 -1.12 -6.31
C LEU A 48 -2.73 0.26 -5.78
N CYS A 49 -2.01 1.28 -6.22
CA CYS A 49 -2.18 2.66 -5.78
C CYS A 49 -2.88 3.48 -6.86
N GLU A 50 -4.02 4.06 -6.56
CA GLU A 50 -4.69 5.02 -7.42
C GLU A 50 -4.21 6.44 -7.08
N VAL A 51 -3.75 7.17 -8.10
CA VAL A 51 -3.24 8.53 -7.96
C VAL A 51 -4.37 9.53 -8.14
N HIS A 52 -4.57 10.41 -7.17
CA HIS A 52 -5.41 11.59 -7.26
C HIS A 52 -4.52 12.82 -7.37
N ALA A 53 -4.57 13.45 -8.54
CA ALA A 53 -3.77 14.60 -8.89
C ALA A 53 -4.65 15.64 -9.59
N VAL A 54 -4.22 16.91 -9.59
CA VAL A 54 -4.91 17.96 -10.35
C VAL A 54 -4.76 17.65 -11.84
N SER A 55 -5.86 17.33 -12.52
CA SER A 55 -5.86 16.84 -13.92
C SER A 55 -5.30 17.83 -14.94
N SER A 56 -5.40 19.14 -14.66
CA SER A 56 -4.87 20.21 -15.51
C SER A 56 -3.39 20.52 -15.25
N ALA A 57 -2.76 19.91 -14.25
CA ALA A 57 -1.39 20.17 -13.86
C ALA A 57 -0.49 18.96 -14.16
N LYS A 58 0.78 19.23 -14.49
CA LYS A 58 1.78 18.18 -14.67
C LYS A 58 2.28 17.71 -13.29
N SER A 59 1.72 16.61 -12.80
CA SER A 59 2.18 15.95 -11.59
C SER A 59 3.43 15.12 -11.86
N GLN A 60 4.53 15.45 -11.20
CA GLN A 60 5.78 14.70 -11.28
C GLN A 60 6.24 14.33 -9.88
N ILE A 61 6.72 13.11 -9.74
CA ILE A 61 7.37 12.66 -8.52
C ILE A 61 8.77 12.16 -8.84
N SER A 62 9.66 12.22 -7.86
CA SER A 62 10.88 11.43 -7.87
C SER A 62 10.83 10.37 -6.78
N ILE A 63 11.36 9.19 -7.08
CA ILE A 63 11.45 8.05 -6.17
C ILE A 63 12.93 7.70 -6.05
N GLN A 64 13.43 7.56 -4.83
CA GLN A 64 14.74 7.04 -4.53
C GLN A 64 14.64 5.90 -3.52
N ILE A 65 15.26 4.75 -3.79
CA ILE A 65 15.31 3.67 -2.80
C ILE A 65 16.46 3.93 -1.83
N ILE A 66 16.14 4.22 -0.58
CA ILE A 66 17.12 4.42 0.50
C ILE A 66 17.69 3.06 0.93
N HIS A 67 16.81 2.06 1.07
CA HIS A 67 17.17 0.73 1.53
C HIS A 67 16.23 -0.33 0.97
N GLY A 68 16.73 -1.54 0.76
CA GLY A 68 15.93 -2.67 0.27
C GLY A 68 15.73 -2.67 -1.25
N LYS A 69 14.61 -3.27 -1.70
CA LYS A 69 14.26 -3.41 -3.12
C LYS A 69 12.75 -3.49 -3.31
N GLY A 70 12.28 -3.04 -4.46
CA GLY A 70 10.86 -3.06 -4.78
C GLY A 70 10.62 -2.87 -6.28
N THR A 71 9.35 -2.79 -6.65
CA THR A 71 8.92 -2.52 -8.01
C THR A 71 7.92 -1.37 -7.99
N PHE A 72 8.08 -0.41 -8.88
CA PHE A 72 7.13 0.68 -9.11
C PHE A 72 6.73 0.68 -10.58
N ASN A 73 5.44 0.53 -10.84
CA ASN A 73 4.88 0.47 -12.20
C ASN A 73 5.56 -0.56 -13.12
N GLY A 74 5.89 -1.73 -12.58
CA GLY A 74 6.57 -2.81 -13.32
C GLY A 74 8.10 -2.68 -13.40
N THR A 75 8.67 -1.53 -13.05
CA THR A 75 10.14 -1.34 -13.02
C THR A 75 10.68 -1.71 -11.64
N THR A 76 11.70 -2.57 -11.60
CA THR A 76 12.34 -2.98 -10.34
C THR A 76 13.47 -2.03 -9.96
N PHE A 77 13.53 -1.68 -8.69
CA PHE A 77 14.51 -0.80 -8.08
C PHE A 77 15.20 -1.49 -6.91
N LYS A 78 16.48 -1.20 -6.74
CA LYS A 78 17.30 -1.57 -5.58
C LYS A 78 17.85 -0.32 -4.90
N GLN A 79 18.43 -0.48 -3.73
CA GLN A 79 19.09 0.59 -2.98
C GLN A 79 20.00 1.45 -3.87
N GLY A 80 19.82 2.77 -3.77
CA GLY A 80 20.52 3.78 -4.54
C GLY A 80 19.86 4.13 -5.88
N ASP A 81 18.98 3.28 -6.41
CA ASP A 81 18.29 3.58 -7.66
C ASP A 81 17.32 4.76 -7.49
N PHE A 82 17.12 5.47 -8.60
CA PHE A 82 16.32 6.69 -8.66
C PHE A 82 15.49 6.73 -9.95
N LEU A 83 14.27 7.27 -9.87
CA LEU A 83 13.38 7.51 -11.01
C LEU A 83 12.66 8.83 -10.85
N VAL A 84 12.49 9.57 -11.94
CA VAL A 84 11.46 10.62 -12.04
C VAL A 84 10.32 10.10 -12.91
N SER A 85 9.10 10.16 -12.38
CA SER A 85 7.90 9.71 -13.08
C SER A 85 6.88 10.84 -13.15
N THR A 86 6.27 11.00 -14.33
CA THR A 86 5.06 11.84 -14.47
C THR A 86 3.86 10.96 -14.13
N LEU A 87 2.95 11.49 -13.31
CA LEU A 87 1.74 10.81 -12.89
C LEU A 87 0.52 11.48 -13.53
N SER A 88 -0.45 10.67 -13.91
CA SER A 88 -1.77 11.15 -14.37
C SER A 88 -2.82 11.01 -13.27
N ASN A 89 -3.85 11.85 -13.30
CA ASN A 89 -4.98 11.70 -12.39
C ASN A 89 -5.71 10.38 -12.65
N LEU A 90 -6.16 9.72 -11.58
CA LEU A 90 -6.75 8.37 -11.53
C LEU A 90 -5.86 7.26 -12.10
N GLN A 91 -4.55 7.51 -12.26
CA GLN A 91 -3.63 6.48 -12.70
C GLN A 91 -3.49 5.41 -11.62
N GLN A 92 -3.62 4.15 -12.03
CA GLN A 92 -3.36 3.01 -11.16
C GLN A 92 -1.92 2.51 -11.33
N ILE A 93 -1.22 2.36 -10.22
CA ILE A 93 0.20 2.01 -10.21
C ILE A 93 0.41 0.79 -9.31
N PRO A 94 0.86 -0.35 -9.86
CA PRO A 94 1.26 -1.48 -9.05
C PRO A 94 2.59 -1.18 -8.35
N VAL A 95 2.64 -1.46 -7.05
CA VAL A 95 3.80 -1.28 -6.19
C VAL A 95 4.09 -2.58 -5.44
N LEU A 96 5.33 -3.03 -5.51
CA LEU A 96 5.87 -4.13 -4.71
C LEU A 96 6.98 -3.58 -3.83
N ALA A 97 7.03 -3.98 -2.57
CA ALA A 97 8.14 -3.64 -1.69
C ALA A 97 8.47 -4.83 -0.80
N GLU A 98 9.73 -5.27 -0.79
CA GLU A 98 10.17 -6.30 0.15
C GLU A 98 10.08 -5.77 1.60
N ALA A 99 10.09 -6.68 2.57
CA ALA A 99 10.11 -6.33 3.99
C ALA A 99 11.26 -5.36 4.31
N GLY A 100 10.98 -4.29 5.05
CA GLY A 100 11.97 -3.28 5.43
C GLY A 100 12.43 -2.34 4.30
N THR A 101 11.85 -2.43 3.10
CA THR A 101 12.19 -1.50 2.01
C THR A 101 11.78 -0.08 2.35
N GLN A 102 12.68 0.88 2.11
CA GLN A 102 12.48 2.30 2.33
C GLN A 102 12.70 3.07 1.04
N ALA A 103 11.74 3.91 0.69
CA ALA A 103 11.80 4.80 -0.47
C ALA A 103 11.51 6.23 -0.05
N GLN A 104 12.34 7.17 -0.51
CA GLN A 104 12.03 8.59 -0.46
C GLN A 104 11.25 8.94 -1.73
N VAL A 105 10.05 9.48 -1.55
CA VAL A 105 9.23 9.99 -2.64
C VAL A 105 9.10 11.49 -2.48
N ASN A 106 9.45 12.24 -3.51
CA ASN A 106 9.37 13.69 -3.54
C ASN A 106 8.33 14.12 -4.57
N ASN A 107 7.42 15.00 -4.18
CA ASN A 107 6.55 15.65 -5.15
C ASN A 107 7.29 16.83 -5.78
N LEU A 108 7.57 16.74 -7.08
CA LEU A 108 8.25 17.79 -7.84
C LEU A 108 7.28 18.85 -8.38
N GLY A 109 5.97 18.60 -8.29
CA GLY A 109 4.92 19.49 -8.76
C GLY A 109 4.52 20.55 -7.73
N ALA A 110 3.79 21.56 -8.22
CA ALA A 110 3.26 22.67 -7.44
C ALA A 110 1.96 22.34 -6.68
N TYR A 111 1.37 21.17 -6.93
CA TYR A 111 0.09 20.74 -6.35
C TYR A 111 0.25 19.44 -5.57
N PRO A 112 -0.53 19.25 -4.49
CA PRO A 112 -0.49 18.02 -3.72
C PRO A 112 -0.93 16.83 -4.56
N ILE A 113 -0.35 15.67 -4.28
CA ILE A 113 -0.73 14.40 -4.89
C ILE A 113 -1.17 13.48 -3.75
N ARG A 114 -2.34 12.85 -3.88
CA ARG A 114 -2.81 11.82 -2.96
C ARG A 114 -2.80 10.48 -3.66
N ALA A 115 -2.31 9.44 -3.01
CA ALA A 115 -2.38 8.07 -3.53
C ALA A 115 -3.17 7.20 -2.55
N ILE A 116 -4.14 6.45 -3.06
CA ILE A 116 -4.94 5.50 -2.29
C ILE A 116 -4.48 4.10 -2.69
N CYS A 117 -3.79 3.42 -1.78
CA CYS A 117 -3.18 2.11 -2.01
C CYS A 117 -4.00 1.02 -1.31
N ASN A 118 -4.45 0.06 -2.10
CA ASN A 118 -5.13 -1.14 -1.60
C ASN A 118 -4.16 -2.33 -1.66
N SER A 119 -4.10 -3.10 -0.58
CA SER A 119 -3.38 -4.38 -0.61
C SER A 119 -4.14 -5.33 -1.53
N ASN A 120 -3.49 -5.76 -2.61
CA ASN A 120 -4.00 -6.89 -3.40
C ASN A 120 -3.53 -8.15 -2.67
N ASN A 121 -4.47 -8.79 -1.96
CA ASN A 121 -4.26 -10.08 -1.30
C ASN A 121 -4.27 -11.20 -2.34
#